data_AF-A0A388T9J5-F1
#
_entry.id   AF-A0A388T9J5-F1
#
_cell.length_a   1.000
_cell.length_b   1.000
_cell.length_c   1.000
_cell.angle_alpha   90.00
_cell.angle_beta   90.00
_cell.angle_gamma   90.00
#
_symmetry.space_group_name_H-M   'P 1'
#
loop_
_entity.id
_entity.type
_entity.pdbx_description
1 polymer ?
#
loop_
_entity_poly.entity_id
_entity_poly.type
_entity_poly.pdbx_seq_one_letter_code
_entity_poly.pdbx_strand_id
1 'polypeptide(L)'
;MKTLAVLTRDDIRSLEIAINKTTCAQQALRANAIPANAPKTAADKYFREAMFACADAQYLQEYFWRDLARRYGVEQTRLRVDFNTSKLFINE
;
A
#
# COMPACT_ATOMS: atom_id res chain seq x y z
N MET A 1 17.36 -11.42 -11.60
CA MET A 1 17.06 -10.18 -10.83
C MET A 1 18.25 -9.27 -10.90
N LYS A 2 18.07 -8.05 -11.42
CA LYS A 2 19.14 -7.05 -11.55
C LYS A 2 18.81 -5.83 -10.69
N THR A 3 19.79 -5.30 -9.97
CA THR A 3 19.62 -4.05 -9.20
C THR A 3 19.51 -2.88 -10.17
N LEU A 4 18.43 -2.10 -10.07
CA LEU A 4 18.23 -0.86 -10.82
C LEU A 4 18.80 0.35 -10.07
N ALA A 5 18.48 0.45 -8.78
CA ALA A 5 18.85 1.60 -7.97
C ALA A 5 18.82 1.29 -6.47
N VAL A 6 19.43 2.16 -5.68
CA VAL A 6 19.15 2.28 -4.24
C VAL A 6 18.15 3.42 -4.07
N LEU A 7 17.00 3.13 -3.48
CA LEU A 7 15.93 4.10 -3.26
C LEU A 7 16.33 5.12 -2.19
N THR A 8 15.80 6.32 -2.32
CA THR A 8 15.99 7.36 -1.30
C THR A 8 15.21 7.01 -0.03
N ARG A 9 15.59 7.64 1.09
CA ARG A 9 14.83 7.51 2.34
C ARG A 9 13.37 7.95 2.18
N ASP A 10 13.13 8.95 1.36
CA ASP A 10 11.77 9.47 1.10
C ASP A 10 10.93 8.48 0.27
N ASP A 11 11.53 7.80 -0.70
CA ASP A 11 10.87 6.72 -1.45
C ASP A 11 10.48 5.56 -0.52
N ILE A 12 11.41 5.11 0.32
CA ILE A 12 11.17 4.03 1.29
C ILE A 12 10.07 4.43 2.27
N ARG A 13 10.14 5.63 2.83
CA ARG A 13 9.12 6.16 3.74
C ARG A 13 7.75 6.24 3.09
N SER A 14 7.68 6.65 1.82
CA SER A 14 6.41 6.73 1.07
C SER A 14 5.79 5.34 0.90
N LEU A 15 6.60 4.33 0.62
CA LEU A 15 6.15 2.95 0.49
C LEU A 15 5.74 2.33 1.83
N GLU A 16 6.50 2.59 2.91
CA GLU A 16 6.14 2.18 4.27
C GLU A 16 4.79 2.77 4.69
N ILE A 17 4.54 4.05 4.40
CA ILE A 17 3.26 4.71 4.67
C ILE A 17 2.13 4.02 3.89
N ALA A 18 2.34 3.71 2.60
CA ALA A 18 1.34 3.02 1.79
C ALA A 18 1.02 1.63 2.37
N ILE A 19 2.05 0.84 2.70
CA ILE A 19 1.89 -0.51 3.29
C ILE A 19 1.18 -0.46 4.64
N ASN A 20 1.57 0.48 5.50
CA ASN A 20 0.94 0.66 6.80
C ASN A 20 -0.54 1.03 6.66
N LYS A 21 -0.87 1.95 5.73
CA LYS A 21 -2.26 2.30 5.43
C LYS A 21 -3.06 1.10 4.94
N THR A 22 -2.50 0.30 4.03
CA THR A 22 -3.15 -0.94 3.55
C THR A 22 -3.40 -1.91 4.70
N THR A 23 -2.41 -2.09 5.58
CA THR A 23 -2.49 -2.99 6.72
C THR A 23 -3.57 -2.54 7.72
N CYS A 24 -3.60 -1.26 8.07
CA CYS A 24 -4.63 -0.68 8.94
C CYS A 24 -6.04 -0.78 8.33
N ALA A 25 -6.18 -0.49 7.04
CA ALA A 25 -7.46 -0.61 6.34
C ALA A 25 -7.97 -2.07 6.34
N GLN A 26 -7.09 -3.05 6.07
CA GLN A 26 -7.45 -4.47 6.13
C GLN A 26 -7.85 -4.92 7.54
N GLN A 27 -7.21 -4.38 8.59
CA GLN A 27 -7.61 -4.66 9.97
C GLN A 27 -9.01 -4.11 10.29
N ALA A 28 -9.37 -2.95 9.75
CA ALA A 28 -10.70 -2.36 9.91
C ALA A 28 -11.82 -3.13 9.18
N LEU A 29 -11.47 -3.92 8.16
CA LEU A 29 -12.41 -4.75 7.39
C LEU A 29 -12.68 -6.13 8.02
N ARG A 30 -12.13 -6.43 9.20
CA ARG A 30 -12.32 -7.74 9.85
C ARG A 30 -13.76 -7.90 10.36
N ALA A 31 -14.25 -9.14 10.33
CA ALA A 31 -15.62 -9.48 10.79
C ALA A 31 -15.90 -9.08 12.24
N ASN A 32 -14.87 -9.01 13.08
CA ASN A 32 -14.94 -8.60 14.49
C ASN A 32 -14.51 -7.14 14.74
N ALA A 33 -14.31 -6.33 13.69
CA ALA A 33 -13.92 -4.93 13.83
C ALA A 33 -15.08 -4.05 14.31
N ILE A 34 -16.32 -4.50 14.10
CA ILE A 34 -17.52 -3.78 14.55
C ILE A 34 -17.80 -4.14 16.01
N PRO A 35 -17.95 -3.15 16.92
CA PRO A 35 -18.30 -3.42 18.31
C PRO A 35 -19.59 -4.23 18.44
N ALA A 36 -19.61 -5.16 19.39
CA ALA A 36 -20.83 -5.90 19.72
C ALA A 36 -21.95 -4.91 20.09
N ASN A 37 -23.15 -5.12 19.53
CA ASN A 37 -24.33 -4.26 19.68
C ASN A 37 -24.23 -2.87 19.02
N ALA A 38 -23.30 -2.65 18.08
CA ALA A 38 -23.31 -1.44 17.28
C ALA A 38 -24.66 -1.29 16.55
N PRO A 39 -25.35 -0.14 16.63
CA PRO A 39 -26.54 0.12 15.84
C PRO A 39 -26.24 -0.04 14.34
N LYS A 40 -27.23 -0.49 13.56
CA LYS A 40 -27.06 -0.73 12.11
C LYS A 40 -26.43 0.47 11.38
N THR A 41 -26.85 1.68 11.70
CA THR A 41 -26.31 2.93 11.12
C THR A 41 -24.83 3.14 11.44
N ALA A 42 -24.38 2.75 12.64
CA ALA A 42 -22.97 2.79 13.01
C ALA A 42 -22.18 1.72 12.26
N ALA A 43 -22.71 0.49 12.16
CA ALA A 43 -22.09 -0.60 11.40
C ALA A 43 -21.91 -0.23 9.91
N ASP A 44 -22.92 0.33 9.26
CA ASP A 44 -22.86 0.80 7.87
C ASP A 44 -21.75 1.86 7.69
N LYS A 45 -21.62 2.77 8.66
CA LYS A 45 -20.52 3.75 8.67
C LYS A 45 -19.16 3.05 8.77
N TYR A 46 -18.97 2.10 9.69
CA TYR A 46 -17.70 1.36 9.81
C TYR A 46 -17.29 0.69 8.50
N PHE A 47 -18.21 -0.02 7.84
CA PHE A 47 -17.92 -0.67 6.56
C PHE A 47 -17.52 0.33 5.49
N ARG A 48 -18.27 1.43 5.37
CA ARG A 48 -17.99 2.47 4.38
C ARG A 48 -16.61 3.10 4.58
N GLU A 49 -16.28 3.49 5.81
CA GLU A 49 -14.98 4.10 6.11
C GLU A 49 -13.84 3.10 5.87
N ALA A 50 -14.03 1.83 6.22
CA ALA A 50 -13.05 0.78 5.98
C ALA A 50 -12.84 0.50 4.47
N MET A 51 -13.90 0.54 3.67
CA MET A 51 -13.81 0.44 2.21
C MET A 51 -13.05 1.62 1.61
N PHE A 52 -13.35 2.85 2.02
CA PHE A 52 -12.63 4.03 1.52
C PHE A 52 -11.16 4.04 1.93
N ALA A 53 -10.86 3.68 3.18
CA ALA A 53 -9.48 3.55 3.64
C ALA A 53 -8.70 2.50 2.82
N CYS A 54 -9.35 1.40 2.43
CA CYS A 54 -8.74 0.37 1.58
C CYS A 54 -8.48 0.89 0.16
N ALA A 55 -9.45 1.57 -0.45
CA ALA A 55 -9.32 2.17 -1.77
C ALA A 55 -8.21 3.23 -1.82
N ASP A 56 -8.14 4.10 -0.80
CA ASP A 56 -7.10 5.12 -0.68
C ASP A 56 -5.70 4.49 -0.56
N ALA A 57 -5.58 3.42 0.22
CA ALA A 57 -4.33 2.71 0.39
C ALA A 57 -3.88 2.01 -0.91
N GLN A 58 -4.81 1.37 -1.61
CA GLN A 58 -4.55 0.77 -2.93
C GLN A 58 -4.07 1.81 -3.93
N TYR A 59 -4.74 2.98 -3.99
CA TYR A 59 -4.34 4.08 -4.87
C TYR A 59 -2.92 4.57 -4.57
N LEU A 60 -2.56 4.75 -3.30
CA LEU A 60 -1.20 5.18 -2.90
C LEU A 60 -0.14 4.14 -3.29
N GLN A 61 -0.43 2.86 -3.11
CA GLN A 61 0.48 1.78 -3.49
C GLN A 61 0.67 1.74 -5.01
N GLU A 62 -0.42 1.83 -5.78
CA GLU A 62 -0.36 1.86 -7.24
C GLU A 62 0.40 3.10 -7.76
N TYR A 63 0.11 4.27 -7.19
CA TYR A 63 0.80 5.51 -7.54
C TYR A 63 2.31 5.40 -7.33
N PHE A 64 2.74 4.85 -6.19
CA PHE A 64 4.15 4.63 -5.88
C PHE A 64 4.85 3.78 -6.95
N TRP A 65 4.26 2.63 -7.28
CA TRP A 65 4.84 1.73 -8.26
C TRP A 65 4.87 2.32 -9.68
N ARG A 66 3.80 3.03 -10.06
CA ARG A 66 3.71 3.73 -11.34
C ARG A 66 4.75 4.83 -11.46
N ASP A 67 4.98 5.59 -10.39
CA ASP A 67 6.01 6.63 -10.39
C ASP A 67 7.42 6.04 -10.50
N LEU A 68 7.73 4.94 -9.80
CA LEU A 68 9.01 4.22 -9.98
C LEU A 68 9.16 3.67 -11.39
N ALA A 69 8.14 3.01 -11.93
CA ALA A 69 8.11 2.50 -13.29
C ALA A 69 8.43 3.60 -14.31
N ARG A 70 7.79 4.77 -14.15
CA ARG A 70 8.05 5.96 -14.99
C ARG A 70 9.48 6.49 -14.83
N ARG A 71 9.98 6.61 -13.60
CA ARG A 71 11.33 7.13 -13.31
C ARG A 71 12.43 6.27 -13.93
N TYR A 72 12.26 4.94 -13.96
CA TYR A 72 13.27 4.01 -14.44
C TYR A 72 12.97 3.42 -15.83
N GLY A 73 11.87 3.82 -16.48
CA GLY A 73 11.52 3.38 -17.83
C GLY A 73 11.20 1.89 -17.95
N VAL A 74 10.57 1.31 -16.93
CA VAL A 74 10.30 -0.14 -16.82
C VAL A 74 8.85 -0.40 -16.45
N GLU A 75 8.33 -1.58 -16.80
CA GLU A 75 6.98 -1.97 -16.41
C GLU A 75 6.89 -2.22 -14.90
N GLN A 76 5.79 -1.76 -14.28
CA GLN A 76 5.52 -1.93 -12.85
C GLN A 76 5.59 -3.40 -12.39
N THR A 77 5.09 -4.32 -13.19
CA THR A 77 5.04 -5.76 -12.88
C THR A 77 6.42 -6.38 -12.65
N ARG A 78 7.46 -5.78 -13.25
CA ARG A 78 8.85 -6.24 -13.18
C ARG A 78 9.60 -5.66 -11.98
N LEU A 79 9.05 -4.66 -11.28
CA LEU A 79 9.72 -4.02 -10.15
C LEU A 79 9.56 -4.82 -8.85
N ARG A 80 10.64 -4.87 -8.07
CA ARG A 80 10.66 -5.42 -6.69
C ARG A 80 11.52 -4.53 -5.81
N VAL A 81 11.10 -4.28 -4.58
CA VAL A 81 11.87 -3.50 -3.59
C VAL A 81 12.26 -4.40 -2.42
N ASP A 82 13.54 -4.38 -2.04
CA ASP A 82 14.00 -4.92 -0.76
C ASP A 82 14.09 -3.76 0.25
N PHE A 83 13.27 -3.83 1.29
CA PHE A 83 13.20 -2.81 2.33
C PHE A 83 14.41 -2.80 3.25
N ASN A 84 15.07 -3.94 3.45
CA ASN A 84 16.24 -4.01 4.33
C ASN A 84 17.44 -3.32 3.69
N THR A 85 17.57 -3.44 2.38
CA THR A 85 18.71 -2.87 1.63
C THR A 85 18.34 -1.62 0.85
N SER A 86 17.06 -1.22 0.86
CA SER A 86 16.49 -0.14 0.04
C SER A 86 16.76 -0.31 -1.46
N LYS A 87 16.99 -1.54 -1.93
CA LYS A 87 17.33 -1.81 -3.33
C LYS A 87 16.07 -2.03 -4.16
N LEU A 88 16.01 -1.33 -5.30
CA LEU A 88 15.06 -1.60 -6.36
C LEU A 88 15.66 -2.61 -7.33
N PHE A 89 14.92 -3.67 -7.62
CA PHE A 89 15.26 -4.72 -8.56
C PHE A 89 14.29 -4.76 -9.72
N ILE A 90 14.79 -5.24 -10.86
CA ILE A 90 14.00 -5.67 -11.99
C ILE A 90 14.05 -7.20 -12.12
N ASN A 91 12.87 -7.80 -12.27
CA ASN A 91 12.72 -9.16 -12.74
C ASN A 91 12.83 -9.14 -14.27
N GLU A 92 13.84 -9.85 -14.78
CA GLU A 92 14.03 -10.03 -16.22
C GLU A 92 12.93 -10.91 -16.80
#